data_AF-B8JB45-F1
#
_entry.id   AF-B8JB45-F1
#
_cell.length_a   1.000
_cell.length_b   1.000
_cell.length_c   1.000
_cell.angle_alpha   90.00
_cell.angle_beta   90.00
_cell.angle_gamma   90.00
#
_symmetry.space_group_name_H-M   'P 1'
#
loop_
_entity.id
_entity.type
_entity.pdbx_description
1 polymer ?
#
loop_
_entity_poly.entity_id
_entity_poly.type
_entity_poly.pdbx_seq_one_letter_code
_entity_poly.pdbx_strand_id
1 'polypeptide(L)'
;MCTTCGCGDPELVPVELHEKILAGNDRAARHNREHFLEAGVLALNIMGSPGAGKTGVLEATAKAAASKGWKLGAVSADLATDNDARRLEKAGIPSKAITTGQACHLDAELVHRSLHDFPWRDTDVFFIENVGNLVCPAIYDLGQAANVVVLSVTEGEDKPLKYPVMFKAADLVLVSKVDLVPHLDVDLPKLRDAIAHVMPTAKVIELSARTGEGMDRWIAWLEELRRPILRPAHARSHTHEHGHGHDHTHADDHAAEHTHAAEHTHDHGHGHDHGHGHDHGHRH
;
A
#
# COMPACT_ATOMS: atom_id res chain seq x y z
N MET A 1 -38.93 17.99 -27.60
CA MET A 1 -37.94 17.27 -26.76
C MET A 1 -37.92 15.83 -27.23
N CYS A 2 -36.77 15.36 -27.76
CA CYS A 2 -36.64 14.01 -28.30
C CYS A 2 -36.37 13.04 -27.14
N THR A 3 -37.30 12.12 -26.87
CA THR A 3 -37.22 11.11 -25.79
C THR A 3 -36.46 9.84 -26.21
N THR A 4 -35.73 9.86 -27.33
CA THR A 4 -35.20 8.62 -27.95
C THR A 4 -33.67 8.59 -28.14
N CYS A 5 -32.93 9.65 -27.79
CA CYS A 5 -31.46 9.64 -27.98
C CYS A 5 -30.64 9.15 -26.77
N GLY A 6 -31.10 9.26 -25.52
CA GLY A 6 -30.18 9.02 -24.39
C GLY A 6 -28.97 9.97 -24.36
N CYS A 7 -29.05 11.09 -25.09
CA CYS A 7 -28.16 12.23 -25.02
C CYS A 7 -28.38 13.02 -23.70
N GLY A 8 -28.36 12.34 -22.54
CA GLY A 8 -28.38 13.00 -21.24
C GLY A 8 -27.14 13.87 -21.10
N ASP A 9 -27.30 15.10 -20.64
CA ASP A 9 -26.20 16.02 -20.35
C ASP A 9 -25.08 15.27 -19.63
N PRO A 10 -23.81 15.37 -20.07
CA PRO A 10 -22.70 14.96 -19.23
C PRO A 10 -22.70 15.98 -18.10
N GLU A 11 -23.34 15.65 -16.98
CA GLU A 11 -23.35 16.47 -15.79
C GLU A 11 -21.89 16.69 -15.43
N LEU A 12 -21.38 17.89 -15.76
CA LEU A 12 -20.01 18.30 -15.51
C LEU A 12 -19.83 18.24 -13.99
N VAL A 13 -19.15 17.19 -13.52
CA VAL A 13 -18.87 17.01 -12.10
C VAL A 13 -18.09 18.24 -11.64
N PRO A 14 -18.62 19.05 -10.70
CA PRO A 14 -17.94 20.26 -10.25
C PRO A 14 -16.56 19.91 -9.69
N VAL A 15 -15.53 20.71 -10.00
CA VAL A 15 -14.14 20.49 -9.56
C VAL A 15 -14.05 20.26 -8.04
N GLU A 16 -14.84 20.97 -7.25
CA GLU A 16 -14.92 20.81 -5.80
C GLU A 16 -15.38 19.40 -5.35
N LEU A 17 -16.25 18.74 -6.12
CA LEU A 17 -16.71 17.39 -5.81
C LEU A 17 -15.61 16.36 -6.11
N HIS A 18 -14.88 16.55 -7.21
CA HIS A 18 -13.73 15.70 -7.56
C HIS A 18 -12.65 15.78 -6.46
N GLU A 19 -12.31 16.99 -6.01
CA GLU A 19 -11.35 17.21 -4.92
C GLU A 19 -11.80 16.56 -3.59
N LYS A 20 -13.10 16.63 -3.26
CA LYS A 20 -13.65 15.99 -2.06
C LYS A 20 -13.58 14.46 -2.12
N ILE A 21 -13.85 13.86 -3.28
CA ILE A 21 -13.74 12.41 -3.49
C ILE A 21 -12.29 11.96 -3.32
N LEU A 22 -11.34 12.65 -3.96
CA LEU A 22 -9.92 12.34 -3.84
C LEU A 22 -9.42 12.54 -2.41
N ALA A 23 -9.84 13.60 -1.72
CA ALA A 23 -9.50 13.80 -0.31
C ALA A 23 -10.06 12.69 0.60
N GLY A 24 -11.21 12.10 0.25
CA GLY A 24 -11.75 10.90 0.88
C GLY A 24 -10.87 9.68 0.66
N ASN A 25 -10.52 9.43 -0.60
CA ASN A 25 -9.60 8.35 -0.99
C ASN A 25 -8.25 8.47 -0.26
N ASP A 26 -7.66 9.67 -0.20
CA ASP A 26 -6.36 9.89 0.43
C ASP A 26 -6.37 9.60 1.93
N ARG A 27 -7.50 9.80 2.61
CA ARG A 27 -7.66 9.40 4.02
C ARG A 27 -7.59 7.88 4.17
N ALA A 28 -8.36 7.14 3.36
CA ALA A 28 -8.35 5.69 3.37
C ALA A 28 -6.97 5.12 2.94
N ALA A 29 -6.32 5.74 1.96
CA ALA A 29 -5.00 5.33 1.50
C ALA A 29 -3.93 5.51 2.59
N ARG A 30 -3.96 6.61 3.33
CA ARG A 30 -3.09 6.80 4.51
C ARG A 30 -3.29 5.70 5.54
N HIS A 31 -4.54 5.37 5.84
CA HIS A 31 -4.86 4.32 6.79
C HIS A 31 -4.35 2.93 6.33
N ASN A 32 -4.55 2.57 5.06
CA ASN A 32 -4.01 1.33 4.50
C ASN A 32 -2.50 1.27 4.60
N ARG A 33 -1.82 2.38 4.30
CA ARG A 33 -0.36 2.48 4.39
C ARG A 33 0.14 2.26 5.82
N GLU A 34 -0.50 2.88 6.81
CA GLU A 34 -0.18 2.68 8.22
C GLU A 34 -0.29 1.19 8.59
N HIS A 35 -1.38 0.53 8.19
CA HIS A 35 -1.58 -0.91 8.41
C HIS A 35 -0.49 -1.78 7.78
N PHE A 36 -0.11 -1.51 6.53
CA PHE A 36 0.96 -2.26 5.86
C PHE A 36 2.31 -2.06 6.55
N LEU A 37 2.63 -0.82 6.93
CA LEU A 37 3.88 -0.49 7.63
C LEU A 37 3.95 -1.12 9.02
N GLU A 38 2.86 -1.05 9.80
CA GLU A 38 2.77 -1.67 11.13
C GLU A 38 2.95 -3.20 11.06
N ALA A 39 2.43 -3.84 10.02
CA ALA A 39 2.57 -5.27 9.80
C ALA A 39 3.91 -5.66 9.12
N GLY A 40 4.75 -4.70 8.74
CA GLY A 40 6.01 -4.97 8.05
C GLY A 40 5.83 -5.53 6.63
N VAL A 41 4.70 -5.26 5.98
CA VAL A 41 4.31 -5.78 4.66
C VAL A 41 4.65 -4.77 3.57
N LEU A 42 5.36 -5.21 2.52
CA LEU A 42 5.58 -4.39 1.32
C LEU A 42 4.35 -4.46 0.41
N ALA A 43 3.52 -3.42 0.39
CA ALA A 43 2.37 -3.33 -0.51
C ALA A 43 2.71 -2.66 -1.85
N LEU A 44 2.27 -3.23 -2.97
CA LEU A 44 2.54 -2.75 -4.33
C LEU A 44 1.27 -2.69 -5.16
N ASN A 45 1.06 -1.57 -5.86
CA ASN A 45 -0.02 -1.41 -6.83
C ASN A 45 0.48 -1.81 -8.22
N ILE A 46 -0.08 -2.87 -8.79
CA ILE A 46 0.27 -3.41 -10.10
C ILE A 46 -0.76 -2.94 -11.12
N MET A 47 -0.37 -2.02 -11.98
CA MET A 47 -1.20 -1.39 -13.01
C MET A 47 -0.74 -1.82 -14.41
N GLY A 48 -1.56 -1.56 -15.42
CA GLY A 48 -1.25 -1.91 -16.81
C GLY A 48 -2.51 -2.19 -17.62
N SER A 49 -2.37 -2.25 -18.94
CA SER A 49 -3.48 -2.56 -19.85
C SER A 49 -4.08 -3.95 -19.60
N PRO A 50 -5.32 -4.20 -20.07
CA PRO A 50 -5.83 -5.56 -20.22
C PRO A 50 -4.85 -6.40 -21.06
N GLY A 51 -4.50 -7.59 -20.57
CA GLY A 51 -3.58 -8.47 -21.27
C GLY A 51 -2.10 -8.06 -21.23
N ALA A 52 -1.71 -7.01 -20.49
CA ALA A 52 -0.30 -6.62 -20.31
C ALA A 52 0.54 -7.70 -19.60
N GLY A 53 -0.10 -8.65 -18.93
CA GLY A 53 0.57 -9.78 -18.27
C GLY A 53 0.78 -9.62 -16.76
N LYS A 54 0.05 -8.70 -16.11
CA LYS A 54 0.10 -8.45 -14.64
C LYS A 54 0.05 -9.75 -13.84
N THR A 55 -1.04 -10.51 -13.95
CA THR A 55 -1.21 -11.81 -13.27
C THR A 55 -0.09 -12.79 -13.60
N GLY A 56 0.36 -12.84 -14.85
CA GLY A 56 1.45 -13.72 -15.27
C GLY A 56 2.79 -13.39 -14.59
N VAL A 57 3.09 -12.10 -14.44
CA VAL A 57 4.26 -11.64 -13.67
C VAL A 57 4.13 -12.05 -12.20
N LEU A 58 2.95 -11.93 -11.60
CA LEU A 58 2.72 -12.34 -10.21
C LEU A 58 2.83 -13.87 -10.01
N GLU A 59 2.29 -14.67 -10.93
CA GLU A 59 2.47 -16.14 -10.94
C GLU A 59 3.96 -16.51 -11.02
N ALA A 60 4.73 -15.88 -11.91
CA ALA A 60 6.17 -16.08 -12.01
C ALA A 60 6.93 -15.57 -10.77
N THR A 61 6.42 -14.52 -10.13
CA THR A 61 6.97 -13.97 -8.88
C THR A 61 6.86 -15.00 -7.76
N ALA A 62 5.73 -15.71 -7.62
CA ALA A 62 5.59 -16.77 -6.63
C ALA A 62 6.67 -17.84 -6.75
N LYS A 63 6.94 -18.30 -7.97
CA LYS A 63 8.00 -19.29 -8.24
C LYS A 63 9.39 -18.77 -7.87
N ALA A 64 9.71 -17.53 -8.24
CA ALA A 64 11.02 -16.95 -7.97
C ALA A 64 11.21 -16.63 -6.47
N ALA A 65 10.18 -16.10 -5.81
CA ALA A 65 10.18 -15.74 -4.39
C ALA A 65 10.18 -16.94 -3.45
N ALA A 66 9.67 -18.11 -3.88
CA ALA A 66 9.71 -19.34 -3.10
C ALA A 66 11.15 -19.71 -2.65
N SER A 67 12.15 -19.46 -3.51
CA SER A 67 13.57 -19.69 -3.18
C SER A 67 14.10 -18.81 -2.04
N LYS A 68 13.43 -17.68 -1.76
CA LYS A 68 13.74 -16.73 -0.69
C LYS A 68 12.90 -16.98 0.57
N GLY A 69 11.97 -17.93 0.53
CA GLY A 69 11.03 -18.21 1.63
C GLY A 69 10.01 -17.11 1.88
N TRP A 70 9.75 -16.24 0.89
CA TRP A 70 8.77 -15.15 1.05
C TRP A 70 7.34 -15.66 0.97
N LYS A 71 6.49 -15.15 1.86
CA LYS A 71 5.04 -15.29 1.86
C LYS A 71 4.45 -14.14 1.06
N LEU A 72 3.69 -14.46 0.02
CA LEU A 72 3.03 -13.46 -0.82
C LEU A 72 1.55 -13.43 -0.51
N GLY A 73 0.90 -12.29 -0.68
CA GLY A 73 -0.56 -12.15 -0.70
C GLY A 73 -0.99 -11.22 -1.83
N ALA A 74 -2.25 -11.32 -2.24
CA ALA A 74 -2.77 -10.43 -3.27
C ALA A 74 -4.26 -10.12 -3.13
N VAL A 75 -4.66 -9.02 -3.77
CA VAL A 75 -6.03 -8.80 -4.23
C VAL A 75 -5.97 -8.56 -5.73
N SER A 76 -6.97 -9.05 -6.45
CA SER A 76 -7.06 -8.90 -7.90
C SER A 76 -8.39 -8.28 -8.28
N ALA A 77 -8.33 -7.18 -9.01
CA ALA A 77 -9.51 -6.42 -9.42
C ALA A 77 -9.81 -6.61 -10.90
N ASP A 78 -11.06 -6.99 -11.17
CA ASP A 78 -11.59 -7.15 -12.52
C ASP A 78 -13.05 -6.71 -12.52
N LEU A 79 -13.60 -6.43 -13.71
CA LEU A 79 -14.96 -5.89 -13.84
C LEU A 79 -16.02 -6.93 -13.44
N ALA A 80 -15.76 -8.21 -13.75
CA ALA A 80 -16.81 -9.24 -13.69
C ALA A 80 -16.37 -10.63 -13.24
N THR A 81 -15.07 -10.95 -13.21
CA THR A 81 -14.59 -12.31 -12.94
C THR A 81 -13.60 -12.38 -11.81
N ASP A 82 -13.47 -13.55 -11.21
CA ASP A 82 -12.47 -13.90 -10.19
C ASP A 82 -11.37 -14.81 -10.77
N ASN A 83 -11.20 -14.79 -12.11
CA ASN A 83 -10.25 -15.65 -12.81
C ASN A 83 -8.80 -15.39 -12.38
N ASP A 84 -8.42 -14.13 -12.24
CA ASP A 84 -7.06 -13.76 -11.87
C ASP A 84 -6.78 -14.11 -10.40
N ALA A 85 -7.73 -13.91 -9.48
CA ALA A 85 -7.60 -14.39 -8.10
C ALA A 85 -7.39 -15.91 -8.02
N ARG A 86 -8.18 -16.72 -8.75
CA ARG A 86 -8.00 -18.18 -8.80
C ARG A 86 -6.64 -18.60 -9.35
N ARG A 87 -6.15 -17.87 -10.35
CA ARG A 87 -4.83 -18.10 -10.94
C ARG A 87 -3.71 -17.83 -9.94
N LEU A 88 -3.80 -16.73 -9.19
CA LEU A 88 -2.86 -16.39 -8.12
C LEU A 88 -2.89 -17.43 -6.99
N GLU A 89 -4.08 -17.87 -6.56
CA GLU A 89 -4.22 -18.94 -5.57
C GLU A 89 -3.55 -20.24 -6.03
N LYS A 90 -3.74 -20.63 -7.30
CA LYS A 90 -3.07 -21.81 -7.88
C LYS A 90 -1.56 -21.66 -7.93
N ALA A 91 -1.04 -20.45 -8.06
CA ALA A 91 0.39 -20.15 -8.00
C ALA A 91 0.95 -20.09 -6.56
N GLY A 92 0.10 -20.29 -5.54
CA GLY A 92 0.50 -20.26 -4.13
C GLY A 92 0.45 -18.89 -3.48
N ILE A 93 -0.24 -17.93 -4.10
CA ILE A 93 -0.50 -16.60 -3.54
C ILE A 93 -1.96 -16.56 -3.06
N PRO A 94 -2.23 -16.60 -1.74
CA PRO A 94 -3.57 -16.32 -1.21
C PRO A 94 -4.10 -15.01 -1.78
N SER A 95 -5.25 -15.07 -2.46
CA SER A 95 -5.80 -13.93 -3.19
C SER A 95 -7.30 -13.80 -3.04
N LYS A 96 -7.81 -12.56 -3.05
CA LYS A 96 -9.25 -12.27 -3.16
C LYS A 96 -9.55 -11.45 -4.40
N ALA A 97 -10.69 -11.75 -5.02
CA ALA A 97 -11.19 -10.97 -6.15
C ALA A 97 -11.98 -9.76 -5.64
N ILE A 98 -11.76 -8.61 -6.26
CA ILE A 98 -12.58 -7.41 -6.09
C ILE A 98 -13.31 -7.18 -7.42
N THR A 99 -14.60 -7.49 -7.45
CA THR A 99 -15.44 -7.21 -8.63
C THR A 99 -15.87 -5.76 -8.59
N THR A 100 -15.29 -4.92 -9.46
CA THR A 100 -15.55 -3.47 -9.47
C THR A 100 -16.87 -3.09 -10.17
N GLY A 101 -17.52 -4.05 -10.83
CA GLY A 101 -18.73 -3.84 -11.62
C GLY A 101 -18.42 -2.97 -12.84
N GLN A 102 -18.74 -1.67 -12.74
CA GLN A 102 -18.48 -0.70 -13.80
C GLN A 102 -17.28 0.21 -13.52
N ALA A 103 -16.71 0.18 -12.31
CA ALA A 103 -15.58 1.03 -11.99
C ALA A 103 -14.30 0.56 -12.68
N CYS A 104 -13.62 1.51 -13.33
CA CYS A 104 -12.45 1.27 -14.17
C CYS A 104 -11.11 1.27 -13.40
N HIS A 105 -11.16 1.34 -12.06
CA HIS A 105 -10.02 1.41 -11.13
C HIS A 105 -10.42 0.87 -9.75
N LEU A 106 -9.42 0.60 -8.91
CA LEU A 106 -9.57 0.47 -7.46
C LEU A 106 -9.43 1.80 -6.75
N ASP A 107 -10.18 1.99 -5.67
CA ASP A 107 -9.94 3.02 -4.67
C ASP A 107 -9.41 2.39 -3.36
N ALA A 108 -8.93 3.24 -2.45
CA ALA A 108 -8.35 2.78 -1.20
C ALA A 108 -9.36 2.08 -0.27
N GLU A 109 -10.65 2.43 -0.33
CA GLU A 109 -11.69 1.84 0.51
C GLU A 109 -12.03 0.41 0.07
N LEU A 110 -12.06 0.15 -1.23
CA LEU A 110 -12.20 -1.19 -1.79
C LEU A 110 -11.06 -2.10 -1.35
N VAL A 111 -9.82 -1.60 -1.44
CA VAL A 111 -8.65 -2.31 -0.93
C VAL A 111 -8.79 -2.55 0.58
N HIS A 112 -9.11 -1.52 1.35
CA HIS A 112 -9.27 -1.61 2.80
C HIS A 112 -10.25 -2.71 3.20
N ARG A 113 -11.43 -2.75 2.57
CA ARG A 113 -12.45 -3.77 2.86
C ARG A 113 -11.98 -5.18 2.55
N SER A 114 -11.32 -5.37 1.40
CA SER A 114 -10.80 -6.68 0.98
C SER A 114 -9.73 -7.25 1.92
N LEU A 115 -9.00 -6.39 2.64
CA LEU A 115 -8.02 -6.80 3.64
C LEU A 115 -8.65 -7.49 4.87
N HIS A 116 -9.95 -7.35 5.12
CA HIS A 116 -10.61 -8.05 6.23
C HIS A 116 -10.94 -9.51 5.91
N ASP A 117 -10.89 -9.91 4.64
CA ASP A 117 -11.37 -11.21 4.19
C ASP A 117 -10.28 -12.31 4.19
N PHE A 118 -9.03 -11.98 4.52
CA PHE A 118 -7.92 -12.96 4.56
C PHE A 118 -6.71 -12.48 5.38
N PRO A 119 -5.83 -13.39 5.85
CA PRO A 119 -4.71 -13.05 6.74
C PRO A 119 -3.51 -12.46 5.98
N TRP A 120 -3.66 -11.24 5.46
CA TRP A 120 -2.59 -10.52 4.74
C TRP A 120 -1.43 -10.07 5.63
N ARG A 121 -1.65 -9.91 6.94
CA ARG A 121 -0.62 -9.44 7.89
C ARG A 121 0.56 -10.39 8.04
N ASP A 122 0.41 -11.66 7.67
CA ASP A 122 1.47 -12.66 7.71
C ASP A 122 2.29 -12.73 6.41
N THR A 123 2.06 -11.81 5.47
CA THR A 123 2.74 -11.77 4.17
C THR A 123 3.95 -10.84 4.19
N ASP A 124 4.98 -11.17 3.42
CA ASP A 124 6.17 -10.34 3.24
C ASP A 124 5.95 -9.26 2.18
N VAL A 125 5.19 -9.60 1.13
CA VAL A 125 4.83 -8.72 0.01
C VAL A 125 3.37 -8.93 -0.34
N PHE A 126 2.65 -7.81 -0.53
CA PHE A 126 1.25 -7.77 -0.87
C PHE A 126 1.02 -7.07 -2.20
N PHE A 127 0.38 -7.75 -3.14
CA PHE A 127 0.11 -7.21 -4.47
C PHE A 127 -1.34 -6.77 -4.60
N ILE A 128 -1.55 -5.52 -4.99
CA ILE A 128 -2.84 -5.00 -5.42
C ILE A 128 -2.83 -5.01 -6.95
N GLU A 129 -3.31 -6.09 -7.56
CA GLU A 129 -3.49 -6.16 -9.01
C GLU A 129 -4.72 -5.34 -9.41
N ASN A 130 -4.46 -4.16 -9.98
CA ASN A 130 -5.50 -3.22 -10.35
C ASN A 130 -6.23 -3.65 -11.63
N VAL A 131 -7.35 -3.00 -11.91
CA VAL A 131 -8.11 -3.21 -13.16
C VAL A 131 -7.21 -2.92 -14.37
N GLY A 132 -7.38 -3.70 -15.45
CA GLY A 132 -6.68 -3.47 -16.71
C GLY A 132 -7.01 -2.11 -17.33
N ASN A 133 -6.22 -1.07 -17.02
CA ASN A 133 -6.45 0.29 -17.47
C ASN A 133 -5.18 1.15 -17.30
N LEU A 134 -4.87 2.00 -18.28
CA LEU A 134 -3.75 2.96 -18.25
C LEU A 134 -4.18 4.41 -17.99
N VAL A 135 -5.45 4.65 -17.64
CA VAL A 135 -5.99 6.00 -17.42
C VAL A 135 -6.47 6.15 -15.98
N CYS A 136 -7.58 5.50 -15.62
CA CYS A 136 -8.25 5.72 -14.33
C CYS A 136 -7.35 5.46 -13.11
N PRO A 137 -6.55 4.37 -13.04
CA PRO A 137 -5.82 4.04 -11.82
C PRO A 137 -4.69 5.03 -11.47
N ALA A 138 -4.27 5.87 -12.41
CA ALA A 138 -3.08 6.71 -12.25
C ALA A 138 -3.20 7.80 -11.17
N ILE A 139 -4.41 8.13 -10.74
CA ILE A 139 -4.69 9.23 -9.80
C ILE A 139 -5.18 8.76 -8.42
N TYR A 140 -5.33 7.45 -8.21
CA TYR A 140 -5.83 6.89 -6.96
C TYR A 140 -4.69 6.26 -6.16
N ASP A 141 -4.37 6.87 -5.02
CA ASP A 141 -3.52 6.25 -4.00
C ASP A 141 -4.33 5.17 -3.27
N LEU A 142 -3.75 3.98 -3.07
CA LEU A 142 -4.37 2.84 -2.39
C LEU A 142 -3.69 2.53 -1.05
N GLY A 143 -2.63 3.26 -0.70
CA GLY A 143 -1.78 3.01 0.47
C GLY A 143 -0.57 2.13 0.18
N GLN A 144 -0.29 1.83 -1.09
CA GLN A 144 0.89 1.10 -1.55
C GLN A 144 2.19 1.86 -1.26
N ALA A 145 3.29 1.12 -1.18
CA ALA A 145 4.65 1.66 -1.07
C ALA A 145 5.22 2.06 -2.44
N ALA A 146 4.80 1.39 -3.52
CA ALA A 146 5.20 1.75 -4.87
C ALA A 146 4.15 1.35 -5.92
N ASN A 147 4.14 2.13 -7.01
CA ASN A 147 3.36 1.91 -8.22
C ASN A 147 4.20 1.22 -9.29
N VAL A 148 3.74 0.08 -9.79
CA VAL A 148 4.40 -0.68 -10.85
C VAL A 148 3.48 -0.76 -12.05
N VAL A 149 3.95 -0.29 -13.20
CA VAL A 149 3.21 -0.37 -14.47
C VAL A 149 3.77 -1.51 -15.31
N VAL A 150 2.92 -2.47 -15.65
CA VAL A 150 3.24 -3.54 -16.60
C VAL A 150 2.83 -3.09 -18.00
N LEU A 151 3.79 -3.08 -18.91
CA LEU A 151 3.61 -2.72 -20.32
C LEU A 151 4.12 -3.87 -21.20
N SER A 152 3.25 -4.49 -21.98
CA SER A 152 3.64 -5.57 -22.89
C SER A 152 4.27 -5.01 -24.17
N VAL A 153 5.32 -5.66 -24.69
CA VAL A 153 5.93 -5.33 -25.99
C VAL A 153 4.94 -5.39 -27.15
N THR A 154 3.82 -6.10 -26.99
CA THR A 154 2.73 -6.20 -27.98
C THR A 154 1.83 -4.97 -28.04
N GLU A 155 2.00 -3.98 -27.17
CA GLU A 155 1.11 -2.80 -27.09
C GLU A 155 1.59 -1.61 -27.93
N GLY A 156 2.82 -1.68 -28.43
CA GLY A 156 3.48 -0.61 -29.19
C GLY A 156 4.32 0.34 -28.33
N GLU A 157 5.36 0.91 -28.93
CA GLU A 157 6.41 1.70 -28.28
C GLU A 157 5.93 3.08 -27.82
N ASP A 158 4.85 3.59 -28.41
CA ASP A 158 4.34 4.95 -28.15
C ASP A 158 3.38 5.05 -26.96
N LYS A 159 3.08 3.93 -26.30
CA LYS A 159 2.17 3.87 -25.14
C LYS A 159 2.56 4.84 -24.01
N PRO A 160 3.84 4.97 -23.61
CA PRO A 160 4.23 5.92 -22.57
C PRO A 160 3.84 7.36 -22.90
N LEU A 161 4.06 7.78 -24.15
CA LEU A 161 3.75 9.13 -24.63
C LEU A 161 2.23 9.37 -24.72
N LYS A 162 1.45 8.32 -25.01
CA LYS A 162 -0.02 8.37 -25.08
C LYS A 162 -0.69 8.42 -23.71
N TYR A 163 -0.08 7.82 -22.69
CA TYR A 163 -0.64 7.73 -21.33
C TYR A 163 0.28 8.36 -20.27
N PRO A 164 0.71 9.63 -20.43
CA PRO A 164 1.83 10.16 -19.67
C PRO A 164 1.54 10.27 -18.17
N VAL A 165 0.28 10.42 -17.77
CA VAL A 165 -0.13 10.48 -16.35
C VAL A 165 0.18 9.17 -15.63
N MET A 166 -0.10 8.02 -16.26
CA MET A 166 0.16 6.70 -15.70
C MET A 166 1.65 6.46 -15.49
N PHE A 167 2.46 6.73 -16.52
CA PHE A 167 3.91 6.49 -16.44
C PHE A 167 4.60 7.48 -15.51
N LYS A 168 4.11 8.73 -15.38
CA LYS A 168 4.61 9.69 -14.37
C LYS A 168 4.32 9.24 -12.93
N ALA A 169 3.21 8.55 -12.70
CA ALA A 169 2.84 8.05 -11.38
C ALA A 169 3.55 6.74 -10.99
N ALA A 170 4.27 6.11 -11.92
CA ALA A 170 4.96 4.85 -11.71
C ALA A 170 6.33 5.04 -11.06
N ASP A 171 6.67 4.14 -10.13
CA ASP A 171 8.02 4.00 -9.58
C ASP A 171 8.88 3.02 -10.39
N LEU A 172 8.23 2.12 -11.14
CA LEU A 172 8.85 1.11 -11.98
C LEU A 172 7.95 0.77 -13.17
N VAL A 173 8.54 0.59 -14.35
CA VAL A 173 7.90 -0.01 -15.52
C VAL A 173 8.47 -1.41 -15.77
N LEU A 174 7.59 -2.40 -15.81
CA LEU A 174 7.91 -3.75 -16.25
C LEU A 174 7.55 -3.89 -17.72
N VAL A 175 8.56 -3.96 -18.59
CA VAL A 175 8.37 -4.27 -20.01
C VAL A 175 8.25 -5.79 -20.14
N SER A 176 7.02 -6.27 -20.33
CA SER A 176 6.69 -7.69 -20.26
C SER A 176 6.67 -8.36 -21.63
N LYS A 177 6.73 -9.70 -21.63
CA LYS A 177 6.68 -10.57 -22.81
C LYS A 177 7.83 -10.34 -23.79
N VAL A 178 9.01 -10.00 -23.28
CA VAL A 178 10.19 -9.76 -24.13
C VAL A 178 10.63 -11.01 -24.92
N ASP A 179 10.17 -12.20 -24.53
CA ASP A 179 10.32 -13.43 -25.32
C ASP A 179 9.65 -13.36 -26.71
N LEU A 180 8.73 -12.42 -26.91
CA LEU A 180 8.06 -12.21 -28.20
C LEU A 180 8.80 -11.24 -29.13
N VAL A 181 9.82 -10.53 -28.65
CA VAL A 181 10.54 -9.52 -29.46
C VAL A 181 11.08 -10.09 -30.78
N PRO A 182 11.65 -11.32 -30.85
CA PRO A 182 12.08 -11.92 -32.12
C PRO A 182 10.96 -12.19 -33.13
N HIS A 183 9.70 -12.06 -32.73
CA HIS A 183 8.51 -12.34 -33.53
C HIS A 183 7.69 -11.07 -33.85
N LEU A 184 8.16 -9.89 -33.44
CA LEU A 184 7.45 -8.62 -33.54
C LEU A 184 8.36 -7.55 -34.14
N ASP A 185 7.77 -6.61 -34.86
CA ASP A 185 8.46 -5.41 -35.35
C ASP A 185 8.53 -4.31 -34.27
N VAL A 186 8.99 -4.68 -33.06
CA VAL A 186 9.06 -3.77 -31.91
C VAL A 186 10.49 -3.29 -31.66
N ASP A 187 10.65 -1.99 -31.43
CA ASP A 187 11.92 -1.33 -31.17
C ASP A 187 12.06 -1.00 -29.66
N LEU A 188 12.70 -1.90 -28.91
CA LEU A 188 12.89 -1.73 -27.47
C LEU A 188 13.66 -0.43 -27.10
N PRO A 189 14.73 -0.03 -27.80
CA PRO A 189 15.32 1.30 -27.61
C PRO A 189 14.31 2.44 -27.69
N LYS A 190 13.47 2.51 -28.72
CA LYS A 190 12.43 3.55 -28.82
C LYS A 190 11.43 3.50 -27.68
N LEU A 191 11.04 2.30 -27.24
CA LEU A 191 10.15 2.16 -26.09
C LEU A 191 10.80 2.72 -24.80
N ARG A 192 12.09 2.42 -24.56
CA ARG A 192 12.83 2.96 -23.41
C ARG A 192 12.93 4.48 -23.47
N ASP A 193 13.19 5.04 -24.65
CA ASP A 193 13.24 6.49 -24.86
C ASP A 193 11.87 7.15 -24.59
N ALA A 194 10.78 6.52 -25.04
CA ALA A 194 9.43 6.98 -24.76
C ALA A 194 9.12 6.98 -23.25
N ILE A 195 9.54 5.95 -22.52
CA ILE A 195 9.40 5.89 -21.05
C ILE A 195 10.22 7.00 -20.41
N ALA A 196 11.49 7.16 -20.81
CA ALA A 196 12.39 8.17 -20.26
C ALA A 196 11.94 9.61 -20.52
N HIS A 197 11.21 9.85 -21.61
CA HIS A 197 10.64 11.16 -21.90
C HIS A 197 9.52 11.56 -20.92
N VAL A 198 8.85 10.58 -20.32
CA VAL A 198 7.69 10.80 -19.46
C VAL A 198 8.04 10.68 -17.99
N MET A 199 8.96 9.77 -17.64
CA MET A 199 9.37 9.49 -16.26
C MET A 199 10.57 10.36 -15.84
N PRO A 200 10.48 11.13 -14.73
CA PRO A 200 11.60 11.91 -14.21
C PRO A 200 12.83 11.06 -13.85
N THR A 201 12.60 9.85 -13.32
CA THR A 201 13.65 8.88 -12.99
C THR A 201 13.22 7.52 -13.55
N ALA A 202 13.44 7.32 -14.85
CA ALA A 202 13.01 6.10 -15.53
C ALA A 202 13.67 4.87 -14.92
N LYS A 203 12.84 3.97 -14.37
CA LYS A 203 13.25 2.63 -13.94
C LYS A 203 12.48 1.62 -14.77
N VAL A 204 13.21 0.82 -15.54
CA VAL A 204 12.64 -0.16 -16.45
C VAL A 204 13.28 -1.52 -16.20
N ILE A 205 12.45 -2.55 -16.07
CA ILE A 205 12.89 -3.94 -16.08
C ILE A 205 12.18 -4.66 -17.23
N GLU A 206 12.97 -5.15 -18.16
CA GLU A 206 12.52 -6.07 -19.19
C GLU A 206 12.47 -7.49 -18.65
N LEU A 207 11.33 -8.14 -18.85
CA LEU A 207 11.12 -9.50 -18.37
C LEU A 207 10.18 -10.32 -19.24
N SER A 208 10.30 -11.63 -19.08
CA SER A 208 9.31 -12.59 -19.54
C SER A 208 8.95 -13.53 -18.39
N ALA A 209 7.69 -13.47 -17.96
CA ALA A 209 7.14 -14.42 -17.00
C ALA A 209 7.18 -15.86 -17.53
N ARG A 210 7.21 -16.05 -18.85
CA ARG A 210 7.24 -17.37 -19.50
C ARG A 210 8.63 -18.00 -19.45
N THR A 211 9.67 -17.25 -19.82
CA THR A 211 11.05 -17.77 -19.87
C THR A 211 11.79 -17.61 -18.55
N GLY A 212 11.32 -16.70 -17.68
CA GLY A 212 12.00 -16.29 -16.45
C GLY A 212 13.04 -15.19 -16.65
N GLU A 213 13.27 -14.74 -17.88
CA GLU A 213 14.17 -13.61 -18.17
C GLU A 213 13.76 -12.37 -17.37
N GLY A 214 14.73 -11.73 -16.72
CA GLY A 214 14.54 -10.49 -15.97
C GLY A 214 13.79 -10.62 -14.64
N MET A 215 13.30 -11.81 -14.28
CA MET A 215 12.61 -12.04 -13.00
C MET A 215 13.55 -11.89 -11.81
N ASP A 216 14.84 -12.18 -11.98
CA ASP A 216 15.89 -11.95 -10.97
C ASP A 216 16.02 -10.46 -10.61
N ARG A 217 16.03 -9.57 -11.61
CA ARG A 217 16.06 -8.11 -11.42
C ARG A 217 14.79 -7.62 -10.74
N TRP A 218 13.63 -8.18 -11.10
CA TRP A 218 12.36 -7.87 -10.45
C TRP A 218 12.38 -8.25 -8.95
N ILE A 219 12.82 -9.46 -8.61
CA ILE A 219 12.93 -9.91 -7.21
C ILE A 219 13.95 -9.06 -6.45
N ALA A 220 15.08 -8.69 -7.07
CA ALA A 220 16.08 -7.83 -6.45
C ALA A 220 15.49 -6.44 -6.11
N TRP A 221 14.70 -5.86 -7.01
CA TRP A 221 14.01 -4.58 -6.76
C TRP A 221 13.01 -4.67 -5.61
N LEU A 222 12.24 -5.77 -5.53
CA LEU A 222 11.35 -6.03 -4.38
C LEU A 222 12.15 -6.12 -3.06
N GLU A 223 13.30 -6.78 -3.08
CA GLU A 223 14.16 -6.95 -1.91
C GLU A 223 14.74 -5.60 -1.43
N GLU A 224 15.12 -4.72 -2.36
CA GLU A 224 15.58 -3.36 -2.07
C GLU A 224 14.48 -2.52 -1.40
N LEU A 225 13.25 -2.56 -1.93
CA LEU A 225 12.12 -1.84 -1.34
C LEU A 225 11.69 -2.39 0.02
N ARG A 226 11.82 -3.70 0.23
CA ARG A 226 11.41 -4.33 1.49
C ARG A 226 12.38 -4.03 2.63
N ARG A 227 13.68 -3.88 2.36
CA ARG A 227 14.72 -3.64 3.38
C ARG A 227 14.41 -2.52 4.39
N PRO A 228 13.95 -1.31 3.99
CA PRO A 228 13.61 -0.26 4.95
C PRO A 228 12.37 -0.58 5.79
N ILE A 229 11.41 -1.34 5.27
CA ILE A 229 10.15 -1.71 5.97
C ILE A 229 10.44 -2.66 7.13
N LEU A 230 11.44 -3.53 7.01
CA LEU A 230 11.84 -4.48 8.04
C LEU A 230 12.66 -3.88 9.19
N ARG A 231 13.05 -2.60 9.09
CA ARG A 231 13.76 -1.93 10.18
C ARG A 231 12.73 -1.53 11.23
N PRO A 232 12.73 -2.14 12.43
CA PRO A 232 11.69 -1.86 13.41
C PRO A 232 11.69 -0.38 13.80
N ALA A 233 10.48 0.17 13.99
CA ALA A 233 10.24 1.49 14.59
C ALA A 233 10.66 1.59 16.08
N HIS A 234 11.56 0.72 16.56
CA HIS A 234 12.03 0.65 17.94
C HIS A 234 13.12 1.69 18.29
N ALA A 235 13.49 2.59 17.38
CA ALA A 235 14.44 3.68 17.67
C ALA A 235 13.78 4.96 18.22
N ARG A 236 12.52 4.90 18.68
CA ARG A 236 11.82 6.04 19.31
C ARG A 236 11.15 5.67 20.64
N SER A 237 11.88 4.98 21.51
CA SER A 237 11.55 4.93 22.93
C SER A 237 12.65 5.65 23.71
N HIS A 238 12.53 6.97 23.82
CA HIS A 238 13.19 7.68 24.92
C HIS A 238 12.39 7.39 26.19
N THR A 239 12.77 6.34 26.91
CA THR A 239 12.41 6.22 28.32
C THR A 239 13.18 7.28 29.09
N HIS A 240 12.49 8.34 29.51
CA HIS A 240 13.00 9.18 30.59
C HIS A 240 12.89 8.38 31.89
N GLU A 241 14.00 7.79 32.34
CA GLU A 241 14.14 7.34 33.71
C GLU A 241 14.22 8.58 34.62
N HIS A 242 13.14 8.88 35.33
CA HIS A 242 13.19 9.77 36.49
C HIS A 242 13.66 8.95 37.70
N GLY A 243 14.97 8.96 37.94
CA GLY A 243 15.53 8.50 39.22
C GLY A 243 15.17 9.47 40.33
N HIS A 244 14.13 9.18 41.11
CA HIS A 244 13.90 9.85 42.39
C HIS A 244 14.70 9.12 43.48
N GLY A 245 15.90 9.62 43.75
CA GLY A 245 16.63 9.26 44.95
C GLY A 245 16.01 9.96 46.15
N HIS A 246 15.36 9.20 47.04
CA HIS A 246 15.01 9.69 48.38
C HIS A 246 16.06 9.17 49.37
N ASP A 247 16.84 10.11 49.89
CA ASP A 247 17.77 9.89 50.99
C ASP A 247 16.97 9.92 52.30
N HIS A 248 16.94 8.80 53.03
CA HIS A 248 16.33 8.74 54.36
C HIS A 248 17.43 8.60 55.39
N THR A 249 17.76 9.72 56.03
CA THR A 249 18.56 9.76 57.25
C THR A 249 17.72 9.23 58.41
N HIS A 250 18.12 8.08 58.96
CA HIS A 250 17.59 7.60 60.24
C HIS A 250 18.24 8.37 61.39
N ALA A 251 17.41 8.96 62.25
CA ALA A 251 17.78 9.39 63.58
C ALA A 251 16.99 8.54 64.57
N ASP A 252 17.70 7.76 65.37
CA ASP A 252 17.18 7.03 66.52
C ASP A 252 16.74 8.03 67.59
N ASP A 253 15.57 7.84 68.20
CA ASP A 253 15.42 7.86 69.67
C ASP A 253 13.99 7.51 70.17
N HIS A 254 14.00 6.66 71.20
CA HIS A 254 13.03 6.49 72.30
C HIS A 254 11.61 5.85 72.09
N ALA A 255 11.54 4.59 72.53
CA ALA A 255 10.63 4.01 73.55
C ALA A 255 9.22 4.61 73.78
N ALA A 256 8.19 3.81 73.49
CA ALA A 256 7.03 3.58 74.37
C ALA A 256 6.23 2.33 73.92
N GLU A 257 5.98 1.42 74.86
CA GLU A 257 5.04 0.30 74.73
C GLU A 257 3.59 0.82 74.65
N HIS A 258 2.73 0.23 73.82
CA HIS A 258 1.30 0.00 74.12
C HIS A 258 0.68 -1.01 73.15
N THR A 259 -0.17 -1.87 73.69
CA THR A 259 -0.89 -2.98 73.07
C THR A 259 -2.32 -2.62 72.64
N HIS A 260 -2.83 -3.40 71.69
CA HIS A 260 -4.23 -3.76 71.37
C HIS A 260 -4.84 -3.28 70.02
N ALA A 261 -5.09 -4.29 69.18
CA ALA A 261 -6.31 -4.62 68.42
C ALA A 261 -7.15 -3.49 67.78
N ALA A 262 -7.29 -3.52 66.45
CA ALA A 262 -8.55 -3.80 65.75
C ALA A 262 -8.42 -3.62 64.22
N GLU A 263 -8.90 -4.62 63.50
CA GLU A 263 -9.70 -4.56 62.26
C GLU A 263 -9.18 -3.78 61.04
N HIS A 264 -8.79 -4.56 60.02
CA HIS A 264 -8.68 -4.14 58.63
C HIS A 264 -10.07 -3.87 58.03
N THR A 265 -10.31 -2.64 57.60
CA THR A 265 -11.19 -2.33 56.47
C THR A 265 -10.54 -1.23 55.63
N HIS A 266 -10.24 -1.51 54.36
CA HIS A 266 -9.85 -0.50 53.38
C HIS A 266 -11.03 -0.26 52.46
N ASP A 267 -11.65 0.91 52.58
CA ASP A 267 -12.50 1.53 51.57
C ASP A 267 -11.67 2.64 50.91
N HIS A 268 -11.55 2.59 49.59
CA HIS A 268 -10.91 3.64 48.80
C HIS A 268 -11.87 4.10 47.72
N GLY A 269 -12.73 5.07 48.09
CA GLY A 269 -13.39 5.97 47.16
C GLY A 269 -12.39 7.01 46.65
N HIS A 270 -12.15 7.05 45.34
CA HIS A 270 -11.45 8.15 44.68
C HIS A 270 -12.46 9.10 44.05
N GLY A 271 -12.74 10.21 44.73
CA GLY A 271 -13.23 11.43 44.12
C GLY A 271 -12.05 12.36 43.85
N HIS A 272 -11.87 12.78 42.61
CA HIS A 272 -10.97 13.88 42.28
C HIS A 272 -11.76 15.00 41.59
N ASP A 273 -11.98 16.03 42.39
CA ASP A 273 -12.27 17.40 42.00
C ASP A 273 -10.96 18.08 41.57
N HIS A 274 -10.96 18.78 40.44
CA HIS A 274 -9.95 19.79 40.15
C HIS A 274 -10.58 20.96 39.39
N GLY A 275 -10.83 22.02 40.16
CA GLY A 275 -11.25 23.33 39.71
C GLY A 275 -10.23 24.07 38.86
N HIS A 276 -10.77 25.00 38.08
CA HIS A 276 -10.10 25.90 37.16
C HIS A 276 -9.25 26.98 37.85
N GLY A 277 -8.12 27.33 37.22
CA GLY A 277 -7.40 28.58 37.44
C GLY A 277 -7.02 29.20 36.10
N HIS A 278 -7.71 30.29 35.74
CA HIS A 278 -7.31 31.21 34.67
C HIS A 278 -6.37 32.26 35.26
N ASP A 279 -5.34 32.66 34.52
CA ASP A 279 -4.70 33.96 34.71
C ASP A 279 -4.50 34.67 33.36
N HIS A 280 -4.92 35.93 33.33
CA HIS A 280 -4.84 36.85 32.21
C HIS A 280 -3.76 37.90 32.50
N GLY A 281 -2.68 37.88 31.71
CA GLY A 281 -1.66 38.93 31.74
C GLY A 281 -1.56 39.67 30.41
N HIS A 282 -2.30 40.78 30.26
CA HIS A 282 -2.02 41.82 29.27
C HIS A 282 -1.15 42.92 29.90
N ARG A 283 -0.25 43.49 29.09
CA ARG A 283 0.31 44.87 29.07
C ARG A 283 1.76 44.78 28.55
N HIS A 284 2.30 45.64 27.69
CA HIS A 284 1.86 46.88 27.06
C HIS A 284 2.61 46.99 25.72
#